data_AF-A0A1V9ZYH0-F1
#
_entry.id   AF-A0A1V9ZYH0-F1
#
_cell.length_a   1.000
_cell.length_b   1.000
_cell.length_c   1.000
_cell.angle_alpha   90.00
_cell.angle_beta   90.00
_cell.angle_gamma   90.00
#
_symmetry.space_group_name_H-M   'P 1'
#
loop_
_entity.id
_entity.type
_entity.pdbx_description
1 polymer ?
#
loop_
_entity_poly.entity_id
_entity_poly.type
_entity_poly.pdbx_seq_one_letter_code
_entity_poly.pdbx_strand_id
1 'polypeptide(L)'
;MASETSPLFTVQTVPRKEPVSSTKKWLLALGATGIVAALATLALTHKPSETNKASTSSTHVITTNSSIFCDTVFQESSYIKIPHKKDDNYFYWFFESRSNPAKDPLVLWLTGGPGGSSMVALLTENGPCTINENFNTVSNPYSWTNNASVIWLDQPTGVGFSYGATSDDDHNEDDVGRNINAFLQGFLKKHPKYQSNPFFITGESYAGHYVPAAAHYIVNNANASEIAINLK
;
A
#
# COMPACT_ATOMS: atom_id res chain seq x y z
N MET A 1 2.21 1.03 -34.59
CA MET A 1 2.86 0.22 -33.54
C MET A 1 1.76 -0.49 -32.80
N ALA A 2 1.80 -1.81 -32.72
CA ALA A 2 0.79 -2.56 -31.97
C ALA A 2 1.06 -2.34 -30.48
N SER A 3 0.06 -1.83 -29.75
CA SER A 3 0.09 -1.75 -28.29
C SER A 3 -0.02 -3.18 -27.76
N GLU A 4 0.90 -3.56 -26.88
CA GLU A 4 0.85 -4.83 -26.17
C GLU A 4 -0.26 -4.74 -25.14
N THR A 5 -1.33 -5.52 -25.32
CA THR A 5 -2.55 -5.47 -24.49
C THR A 5 -2.57 -6.55 -23.41
N SER A 6 -1.44 -7.22 -23.19
CA SER A 6 -1.32 -8.26 -22.17
C SER A 6 -1.23 -7.61 -20.79
N PRO A 7 -2.02 -8.05 -19.80
CA PRO A 7 -1.89 -7.54 -18.44
C PRO A 7 -0.46 -7.77 -17.94
N LEU A 8 0.12 -6.76 -17.28
CA LEU A 8 1.53 -6.76 -16.84
C LEU A 8 1.84 -7.91 -15.86
N PHE A 9 0.81 -8.53 -15.28
CA PHE A 9 0.88 -9.74 -14.46
C PHE A 9 -0.50 -10.41 -14.47
N THR A 10 -0.54 -11.73 -14.29
CA THR A 10 -1.79 -12.46 -14.04
C THR A 10 -1.80 -12.92 -12.59
N VAL A 11 -2.65 -12.32 -11.76
CA VAL A 11 -2.80 -12.78 -10.37
C VAL A 11 -3.66 -14.04 -10.33
N GLN A 12 -3.05 -15.21 -10.15
CA GLN A 12 -3.77 -16.39 -9.66
C GLN A 12 -3.89 -16.27 -8.13
N THR A 13 -4.99 -15.72 -7.63
CA THR A 13 -5.26 -15.76 -6.19
C THR A 13 -5.67 -17.18 -5.80
N VAL A 14 -4.80 -17.87 -5.05
CA VAL A 14 -5.22 -19.05 -4.28
C VAL A 14 -5.90 -18.52 -3.01
N PRO A 15 -7.17 -18.84 -2.73
CA PRO A 15 -7.83 -18.38 -1.52
C PRO A 15 -7.06 -18.81 -0.28
N ARG A 16 -6.76 -17.86 0.61
CA ARG A 16 -6.18 -18.14 1.93
C ARG A 16 -7.14 -19.09 2.66
N LYS A 17 -6.69 -20.28 3.04
CA LYS A 17 -7.47 -21.19 3.90
C LYS A 17 -7.90 -20.41 5.14
N GLU A 18 -9.20 -20.34 5.37
CA GLU A 18 -9.71 -19.76 6.61
C GLU A 18 -9.12 -20.52 7.81
N PRO A 19 -8.77 -19.81 8.90
CA PRO A 19 -8.35 -20.48 10.12
C PRO A 19 -9.51 -21.36 10.59
N VAL A 20 -9.27 -22.66 10.68
CA VAL A 20 -10.23 -23.62 11.22
C VAL A 20 -10.57 -23.19 12.64
N SER A 21 -11.77 -22.64 12.82
CA SER A 21 -12.36 -22.36 14.12
C SER A 21 -12.45 -23.68 14.90
N SER A 22 -11.60 -23.80 15.92
CA SER A 22 -11.59 -24.92 16.85
C SER A 22 -12.87 -24.90 17.68
N THR A 23 -13.94 -25.47 17.15
CA THR A 23 -15.16 -25.76 17.90
C THR A 23 -15.04 -27.14 18.52
N LYS A 24 -14.97 -27.14 19.85
CA LYS A 24 -14.89 -28.31 20.72
C LYS A 24 -16.00 -29.31 20.39
N LYS A 25 -15.61 -30.57 20.15
CA LYS A 25 -16.52 -31.72 20.04
C LYS A 25 -17.24 -31.97 21.37
N TRP A 26 -18.57 -31.95 21.35
CA TRP A 26 -19.39 -32.70 22.29
C TRP A 26 -20.20 -33.73 21.50
N LEU A 27 -19.86 -35.00 21.66
CA LEU A 27 -20.66 -36.13 21.21
C LEU A 27 -21.68 -36.41 22.32
N LEU A 28 -22.98 -36.29 22.01
CA LEU A 28 -24.06 -36.88 22.80
C LEU A 28 -24.59 -38.09 22.04
N ALA A 29 -24.55 -39.26 22.70
CA ALA A 29 -25.25 -40.46 22.28
C ALA A 29 -26.33 -40.80 23.32
N LEU A 30 -27.58 -40.61 22.88
CA LEU A 30 -28.85 -41.30 23.13
C LEU A 30 -29.11 -42.03 24.48
N GLY A 31 -30.25 -41.67 25.09
CA GLY A 31 -30.93 -42.48 26.11
C GLY A 31 -32.38 -42.06 26.36
N ALA A 32 -33.31 -42.78 25.73
CA ALA A 32 -34.67 -43.18 26.16
C ALA A 32 -35.77 -42.16 26.60
N THR A 33 -36.88 -42.20 25.83
CA THR A 33 -38.32 -42.23 26.19
C THR A 33 -38.92 -41.22 27.18
N GLY A 34 -40.00 -40.55 26.74
CA GLY A 34 -41.07 -40.07 27.63
C GLY A 34 -41.89 -38.90 27.10
N ILE A 35 -43.10 -39.18 26.63
CA ILE A 35 -44.14 -38.18 26.27
C ILE A 35 -44.69 -37.56 27.57
N VAL A 36 -44.70 -36.23 27.71
CA VAL A 36 -45.76 -35.47 28.40
C VAL A 36 -45.86 -34.05 27.80
N ALA A 37 -47.07 -33.67 27.40
CA ALA A 37 -47.43 -32.33 26.97
C ALA A 37 -47.67 -31.39 28.17
N ALA A 38 -47.24 -30.14 28.08
CA ALA A 38 -47.83 -29.03 28.83
C ALA A 38 -47.51 -27.66 28.18
N LEU A 39 -48.58 -26.95 27.86
CA LEU A 39 -48.65 -25.54 27.49
C LEU A 39 -48.17 -24.65 28.65
N ALA A 40 -47.43 -23.56 28.37
CA ALA A 40 -47.68 -22.23 28.95
C ALA A 40 -46.66 -21.15 28.52
N THR A 41 -47.23 -20.06 28.00
CA THR A 41 -46.92 -18.63 28.24
C THR A 41 -45.70 -17.93 27.62
N LEU A 42 -46.07 -16.93 26.80
CA LEU A 42 -45.39 -15.68 26.42
C LEU A 42 -44.37 -15.13 27.43
N ALA A 43 -43.21 -14.73 26.91
CA ALA A 43 -42.51 -13.54 27.38
C ALA A 43 -41.88 -12.82 26.18
N LEU A 44 -42.53 -11.74 25.73
CA LEU A 44 -41.98 -10.74 24.84
C LEU A 44 -40.86 -10.00 25.58
N THR A 45 -39.61 -10.17 25.16
CA THR A 45 -38.54 -9.23 25.52
C THR A 45 -38.01 -8.59 24.25
N HIS A 46 -38.58 -7.41 23.98
CA HIS A 46 -38.11 -6.42 23.02
C HIS A 46 -36.73 -5.94 23.48
N LYS A 47 -35.68 -6.09 22.67
CA LYS A 47 -34.39 -5.44 22.90
C LYS A 47 -34.15 -4.41 21.79
N PRO A 48 -33.83 -3.14 22.11
CA PRO A 48 -33.84 -2.07 21.11
C PRO A 48 -32.61 -2.16 20.19
N SER A 49 -32.87 -1.77 18.94
CA SER A 49 -31.90 -1.52 17.88
C SER A 49 -30.85 -0.50 18.31
N GLU A 50 -29.60 -0.92 18.46
CA GLU A 50 -28.47 0.01 18.49
C GLU A 50 -28.06 0.39 17.07
N THR A 51 -28.15 1.68 16.82
CA THR A 51 -27.75 2.37 15.59
C THR A 51 -26.26 2.16 15.29
N ASN A 52 -25.96 1.67 14.08
CA ASN A 52 -24.61 1.60 13.53
C ASN A 52 -23.96 2.99 13.49
N LYS A 53 -23.01 3.25 14.38
CA LYS A 53 -22.05 4.36 14.21
C LYS A 53 -21.09 3.99 13.08
N ALA A 54 -20.99 4.89 12.11
CA ALA A 54 -20.06 4.83 11.00
C ALA A 54 -18.64 4.53 11.50
N SER A 55 -18.00 3.53 10.88
CA SER A 55 -16.61 3.16 11.15
C SER A 55 -15.71 4.24 10.58
N THR A 56 -15.17 5.07 11.46
CA THR A 56 -14.09 6.00 11.14
C THR A 56 -12.84 5.17 10.86
N SER A 57 -12.36 5.20 9.62
CA SER A 57 -11.09 4.59 9.21
C SER A 57 -9.99 5.09 10.13
N SER A 58 -9.49 4.20 10.99
CA SER A 58 -8.45 4.50 11.95
C SER A 58 -7.12 4.41 11.22
N THR A 59 -6.57 5.55 10.79
CA THR A 59 -5.18 5.65 10.37
C THR A 59 -4.29 5.26 11.55
N HIS A 60 -3.83 4.02 11.59
CA HIS A 60 -2.83 3.56 12.53
C HIS A 60 -1.47 4.16 12.13
N VAL A 61 -1.20 5.38 12.57
CA VAL A 61 0.16 5.92 12.57
C VAL A 61 0.92 5.20 13.68
N ILE A 62 1.69 4.17 13.33
CA ILE A 62 2.58 3.49 14.26
C ILE A 62 3.82 4.37 14.44
N THR A 63 3.77 5.30 15.39
CA THR A 63 4.96 6.02 15.86
C THR A 63 5.64 5.17 16.93
N THR A 64 6.26 4.05 16.53
CA THR A 64 7.00 3.22 17.48
C THR A 64 8.34 3.86 17.79
N ASN A 65 8.52 4.30 19.04
CA ASN A 65 9.83 4.55 19.65
C ASN A 65 10.53 3.22 19.99
N SER A 66 10.50 2.27 19.05
CA SER A 66 10.96 0.91 19.23
C SER A 66 12.12 0.65 18.29
N SER A 67 13.19 0.05 18.84
CA SER A 67 14.41 -0.41 18.16
C SER A 67 14.18 -1.53 17.13
N ILE A 68 12.98 -1.64 16.56
CA ILE A 68 12.58 -2.68 15.62
C ILE A 68 13.08 -2.34 14.20
N PHE A 69 13.12 -1.05 13.85
CA PHE A 69 13.69 -0.57 12.59
C PHE A 69 14.96 0.24 12.86
N CYS A 70 15.95 0.12 11.99
CA CYS A 70 17.30 0.63 12.26
C CYS A 70 17.45 2.16 12.13
N ASP A 71 16.47 2.84 11.53
CA ASP A 71 16.48 4.29 11.29
C ASP A 71 15.50 5.02 12.20
N THR A 72 15.89 6.22 12.62
CA THR A 72 15.15 7.10 13.54
C THR A 72 14.53 8.31 12.84
N VAL A 73 14.77 8.51 11.54
CA VAL A 73 14.07 9.58 10.79
C VAL A 73 12.56 9.34 10.78
N PHE A 74 11.79 10.40 10.50
CA PHE A 74 10.37 10.23 10.24
C PHE A 74 10.17 9.27 9.06
N GLN A 75 9.32 8.28 9.30
CA GLN A 75 8.95 7.30 8.30
C GLN A 75 7.46 7.00 8.40
N GLU A 76 6.85 6.68 7.27
CA GLU A 76 5.44 6.34 7.19
C GLU A 76 5.23 5.26 6.15
N SER A 77 4.56 4.17 6.54
CA SER A 77 3.98 3.21 5.61
C SER A 77 2.46 3.35 5.59
N SER A 78 1.88 3.47 4.40
CA SER A 78 0.44 3.71 4.25
C SER A 78 -0.04 3.36 2.84
N TYR A 79 -1.30 3.66 2.58
CA TYR A 79 -1.94 3.43 1.30
C TYR A 79 -2.51 4.74 0.74
N ILE A 80 -2.45 4.91 -0.58
CA ILE A 80 -3.22 5.92 -1.31
C ILE A 80 -4.21 5.19 -2.24
N LYS A 81 -5.50 5.48 -2.08
CA LYS A 81 -6.54 4.97 -2.97
C LYS A 81 -6.48 5.67 -4.32
N ILE A 82 -6.48 4.91 -5.41
CA ILE A 82 -6.50 5.43 -6.77
C ILE A 82 -7.94 5.82 -7.14
N PRO A 83 -8.25 7.12 -7.34
CA PRO A 83 -9.61 7.64 -7.33
C PRO A 83 -10.47 7.23 -8.52
N HIS A 84 -9.85 6.77 -9.61
CA HIS A 84 -10.53 6.38 -10.84
C HIS A 84 -10.60 4.86 -11.05
N LYS A 85 -10.20 4.10 -10.02
CA LYS A 85 -10.30 2.65 -9.93
C LYS A 85 -11.33 2.28 -8.85
N LYS A 86 -11.82 1.05 -8.85
CA LYS A 86 -12.90 0.60 -7.96
C LYS A 86 -12.42 0.50 -6.50
N ASP A 87 -11.36 -0.27 -6.26
CA ASP A 87 -10.77 -0.43 -4.93
C ASP A 87 -9.26 -0.64 -4.94
N ASP A 88 -8.59 0.03 -5.87
CA ASP A 88 -7.15 -0.01 -5.98
C ASP A 88 -6.48 0.93 -4.98
N ASN A 89 -5.56 0.37 -4.19
CA ASN A 89 -4.87 1.02 -3.08
C ASN A 89 -3.37 0.73 -3.17
N TYR A 90 -2.60 1.76 -3.52
CA TYR A 90 -1.15 1.67 -3.65
C TYR A 90 -0.48 1.85 -2.30
N PHE A 91 0.27 0.84 -1.88
CA PHE A 91 1.11 0.86 -0.70
C PHE A 91 2.42 1.58 -0.98
N TYR A 92 2.86 2.39 -0.01
CA TYR A 92 4.18 2.98 -0.03
C TYR A 92 4.82 2.90 1.36
N TRP A 93 6.15 2.95 1.37
CA TRP A 93 6.92 3.26 2.57
C TRP A 93 7.82 4.46 2.28
N PHE A 94 7.60 5.53 3.03
CA PHE A 94 8.25 6.82 2.90
C PHE A 94 9.22 7.08 4.06
N PHE A 95 10.36 7.70 3.75
CA PHE A 95 11.35 8.15 4.73
C PHE A 95 11.79 9.58 4.42
N GLU A 96 11.92 10.41 5.45
CA GLU A 96 12.51 11.74 5.32
C GLU A 96 14.01 11.69 5.05
N SER A 97 14.50 12.74 4.38
CA SER A 97 15.94 13.00 4.31
C SER A 97 16.53 13.14 5.71
N ARG A 98 17.66 12.47 5.93
CA ARG A 98 18.52 12.62 7.13
C ARG A 98 19.22 13.99 7.17
N SER A 99 19.31 14.68 6.04
CA SER A 99 19.96 16.00 5.92
C SER A 99 18.96 17.14 6.18
N ASN A 100 18.21 17.59 5.19
CA ASN A 100 17.24 18.68 5.31
C ASN A 100 15.95 18.37 4.54
N PRO A 101 14.97 17.67 5.14
CA PRO A 101 13.77 17.24 4.42
C PRO A 101 12.90 18.39 3.87
N ALA A 102 13.08 19.63 4.37
CA ALA A 102 12.38 20.80 3.86
C ALA A 102 13.00 21.38 2.57
N LYS A 103 14.23 21.00 2.20
CA LYS A 103 14.94 21.50 1.03
C LYS A 103 15.41 20.40 0.08
N ASP A 104 15.74 19.24 0.63
CA ASP A 104 16.25 18.12 -0.13
C ASP A 104 15.17 17.54 -1.05
N PRO A 105 15.55 16.90 -2.16
CA PRO A 105 14.59 16.38 -3.12
C PRO A 105 13.62 15.35 -2.52
N LEU A 106 12.42 15.30 -3.09
CA LEU A 106 11.52 14.15 -2.96
C LEU A 106 11.80 13.20 -4.13
N VAL A 107 12.04 11.93 -3.83
CA VAL A 107 12.36 10.91 -4.83
C VAL A 107 11.33 9.79 -4.74
N LEU A 108 10.75 9.41 -5.88
CA LEU A 108 9.94 8.21 -6.02
C LEU A 108 10.81 7.09 -6.60
N TRP A 109 10.94 5.97 -5.89
CA TRP A 109 11.61 4.77 -6.36
C TRP A 109 10.60 3.72 -6.83
N LEU A 110 10.87 3.15 -8.02
CA LEU A 110 10.08 2.09 -8.64
C LEU A 110 10.97 0.88 -8.96
N THR A 111 10.70 -0.26 -8.32
CA THR A 111 11.27 -1.54 -8.77
C THR A 111 10.53 -2.06 -10.00
N GLY A 112 11.26 -2.69 -10.92
CA GLY A 112 10.74 -3.24 -12.17
C GLY A 112 10.06 -4.60 -12.01
N GLY A 113 10.43 -5.56 -12.87
CA GLY A 113 9.84 -6.90 -12.94
C GLY A 113 9.39 -7.23 -14.36
N PRO A 114 8.17 -6.84 -14.81
CA PRO A 114 7.12 -6.11 -14.07
C PRO A 114 6.58 -6.86 -12.85
N GLY A 115 6.05 -6.14 -11.85
CA GLY A 115 5.43 -6.74 -10.66
C GLY A 115 6.36 -6.97 -9.46
N GLY A 116 7.56 -6.40 -9.45
CA GLY A 116 8.48 -6.43 -8.32
C GLY A 116 8.11 -5.41 -7.26
N SER A 117 8.07 -5.82 -5.99
CA SER A 117 7.84 -4.91 -4.86
C SER A 117 9.06 -4.02 -4.63
N SER A 118 8.82 -2.72 -4.46
CA SER A 118 9.86 -1.74 -4.12
C SER A 118 10.38 -1.90 -2.69
N MET A 119 9.71 -2.71 -1.86
CA MET A 119 10.18 -3.05 -0.52
C MET A 119 11.45 -3.89 -0.55
N VAL A 120 11.70 -4.61 -1.64
CA VAL A 120 12.97 -5.32 -1.86
C VAL A 120 14.09 -4.30 -1.94
N ALA A 121 14.01 -3.33 -2.85
CA ALA A 121 15.02 -2.29 -2.99
C ALA A 121 15.21 -1.46 -1.71
N LEU A 122 14.13 -1.19 -0.98
CA LEU A 122 14.19 -0.52 0.32
C LEU A 122 15.09 -1.28 1.30
N LEU A 123 15.00 -2.61 1.36
CA LEU A 123 15.66 -3.43 2.39
C LEU A 123 16.97 -4.09 1.91
N THR A 124 17.26 -4.08 0.61
CA THR A 124 18.44 -4.77 0.05
C THR A 124 19.32 -3.89 -0.81
N GLU A 125 18.90 -2.67 -1.15
CA GLU A 125 19.63 -1.80 -2.07
C GLU A 125 19.91 -0.42 -1.46
N ASN A 126 18.98 0.52 -1.62
CA ASN A 126 19.23 1.94 -1.44
C ASN A 126 18.45 2.58 -0.28
N GLY A 127 17.67 1.79 0.45
CA GLY A 127 16.96 2.28 1.62
C GLY A 127 17.83 2.48 2.86
N PRO A 128 17.24 3.03 3.93
CA PRO A 128 17.94 3.43 5.14
C PRO A 128 18.53 2.28 5.95
N CYS A 129 17.92 1.10 5.80
CA CYS A 129 18.27 -0.12 6.50
C CYS A 129 18.45 -1.26 5.52
N THR A 130 19.29 -2.23 5.90
CA THR A 130 19.33 -3.55 5.28
C THR A 130 19.03 -4.65 6.29
N ILE A 131 18.75 -5.86 5.83
CA ILE A 131 18.46 -7.02 6.69
C ILE A 131 19.73 -7.86 6.83
N ASN A 132 20.17 -8.11 8.06
CA ASN A 132 21.31 -9.00 8.32
C ASN A 132 20.89 -10.48 8.42
N GLU A 133 21.86 -11.38 8.57
CA GLU A 133 21.65 -12.84 8.66
C GLU A 133 20.71 -13.28 9.80
N ASN A 134 20.57 -12.43 10.82
CA ASN A 134 19.69 -12.67 11.97
C ASN A 134 18.29 -12.06 11.79
N PHE A 135 17.94 -11.63 10.57
CA PHE A 135 16.69 -10.95 10.22
C PHE A 135 16.44 -9.65 10.99
N ASN A 136 17.49 -9.01 11.49
CA ASN A 136 17.41 -7.68 12.08
C ASN A 136 17.69 -6.63 11.02
N THR A 137 16.99 -5.49 11.10
CA THR A 137 17.36 -4.32 10.30
C THR A 137 18.61 -3.67 10.88
N VAL A 138 19.60 -3.40 10.05
CA VAL A 138 20.84 -2.69 10.40
C VAL A 138 21.06 -1.52 9.46
N SER A 139 21.75 -0.48 9.94
CA SER A 139 21.95 0.76 9.18
C SER A 139 22.66 0.53 7.84
N ASN A 140 22.10 1.09 6.77
CA ASN A 140 22.78 1.23 5.49
C ASN A 140 23.50 2.59 5.45
N PRO A 141 24.85 2.62 5.48
CA PRO A 141 25.60 3.87 5.45
C PRO A 141 25.50 4.58 4.08
N TYR A 142 25.13 3.87 3.01
CA TYR A 142 25.02 4.40 1.65
C TYR A 142 23.57 4.69 1.21
N SER A 143 22.65 4.75 2.17
CA SER A 143 21.24 5.05 1.93
C SER A 143 21.03 6.33 1.12
N TRP A 144 20.08 6.30 0.20
CA TRP A 144 19.62 7.49 -0.52
C TRP A 144 18.95 8.51 0.42
N THR A 145 18.41 8.05 1.55
CA THR A 145 17.86 8.94 2.58
C THR A 145 18.90 9.85 3.22
N ASN A 146 20.19 9.65 2.96
CA ASN A 146 21.23 10.59 3.39
C ASN A 146 21.03 12.00 2.81
N ASN A 147 20.43 12.14 1.62
CA ASN A 147 20.32 13.43 0.92
C ASN A 147 18.96 13.63 0.20
N ALA A 148 17.98 12.78 0.43
CA ALA A 148 16.65 12.88 -0.19
C ALA A 148 15.57 12.29 0.72
N SER A 149 14.36 12.82 0.62
CA SER A 149 13.19 12.11 1.15
C SER A 149 12.70 11.14 0.08
N VAL A 150 12.53 9.87 0.40
CA VAL A 150 12.34 8.81 -0.61
C VAL A 150 11.05 8.04 -0.33
N ILE A 151 10.28 7.81 -1.40
CA ILE A 151 9.07 6.99 -1.43
C ILE A 151 9.41 5.70 -2.19
N TRP A 152 9.35 4.54 -1.54
CA TRP A 152 9.32 3.26 -2.23
C TRP A 152 7.87 2.85 -2.44
N LEU A 153 7.45 2.74 -3.70
CA LEU A 153 6.07 2.49 -4.10
C LEU A 153 5.90 1.08 -4.63
N ASP A 154 4.97 0.33 -4.07
CA ASP A 154 4.53 -0.94 -4.66
C ASP A 154 3.48 -0.65 -5.74
N GLN A 155 3.83 -0.94 -7.00
CA GLN A 155 2.97 -0.73 -8.15
C GLN A 155 3.33 -1.76 -9.24
N PRO A 156 2.44 -2.07 -10.18
CA PRO A 156 1.01 -1.68 -10.28
C PRO A 156 0.08 -2.39 -9.26
N THR A 157 -1.25 -2.31 -9.46
CA THR A 157 -2.30 -2.99 -8.68
C THR A 157 -1.89 -4.42 -8.28
N GLY A 158 -2.00 -4.79 -7.01
CA GLY A 158 -1.71 -6.16 -6.56
C GLY A 158 -0.22 -6.52 -6.37
N VAL A 159 0.71 -5.60 -6.63
CA VAL A 159 2.14 -5.79 -6.36
C VAL A 159 2.48 -5.59 -4.89
N GLY A 160 3.30 -6.47 -4.31
CA GLY A 160 3.79 -6.33 -2.94
C GLY A 160 2.65 -6.23 -1.92
N PHE A 161 2.55 -5.10 -1.23
CA PHE A 161 1.45 -4.82 -0.31
C PHE A 161 0.27 -4.07 -0.95
N SER A 162 0.42 -3.55 -2.17
CA SER A 162 -0.69 -2.92 -2.91
C SER A 162 -1.77 -3.93 -3.26
N TYR A 163 -3.03 -3.49 -3.24
CA TYR A 163 -4.17 -4.37 -3.51
C TYR A 163 -5.26 -3.64 -4.29
N GLY A 164 -6.03 -4.41 -5.06
CA GLY A 164 -7.17 -3.91 -5.81
C GLY A 164 -8.06 -5.04 -6.30
N ALA A 165 -9.19 -4.70 -6.92
CA ALA A 165 -10.00 -5.67 -7.63
C ALA A 165 -9.30 -6.06 -8.95
N THR A 166 -9.55 -7.27 -9.48
CA THR A 166 -9.00 -7.69 -10.80
C THR A 166 -9.44 -6.76 -11.94
N SER A 167 -10.58 -6.09 -11.81
CA SER A 167 -11.02 -5.06 -12.77
C SER A 167 -10.18 -3.78 -12.75
N ASP A 168 -9.32 -3.63 -11.73
CA ASP A 168 -8.44 -2.49 -11.53
C ASP A 168 -7.00 -2.80 -11.96
N ASP A 169 -6.72 -3.97 -12.52
CA ASP A 169 -5.40 -4.33 -13.03
C ASP A 169 -4.93 -3.31 -14.09
N ASP A 170 -3.62 -3.07 -14.13
CA ASP A 170 -3.00 -2.21 -15.13
C ASP A 170 -2.55 -3.04 -16.33
N HIS A 171 -2.87 -2.54 -17.53
CA HIS A 171 -2.67 -3.28 -18.77
C HIS A 171 -1.54 -2.74 -19.63
N ASN A 172 -1.03 -1.54 -19.35
CA ASN A 172 0.05 -0.90 -20.10
C ASN A 172 0.65 0.29 -19.32
N GLU A 173 1.66 0.92 -19.91
CA GLU A 173 2.35 2.08 -19.34
C GLU A 173 1.48 3.35 -19.25
N ASP A 174 0.41 3.49 -20.05
CA ASP A 174 -0.52 4.63 -19.92
C ASP A 174 -1.31 4.52 -18.61
N ASP A 175 -1.76 3.31 -18.24
CA ASP A 175 -2.39 3.05 -16.94
C ASP A 175 -1.42 3.33 -15.80
N VAL A 176 -0.18 2.84 -15.90
CA VAL A 176 0.88 3.07 -14.89
C VAL A 176 1.14 4.57 -14.71
N GLY A 177 1.31 5.31 -15.81
CA GLY A 177 1.57 6.75 -15.74
C GLY A 177 0.43 7.52 -15.09
N ARG A 178 -0.82 7.16 -15.44
CA ARG A 178 -2.03 7.75 -14.84
C ARG A 178 -2.14 7.45 -13.35
N ASN A 179 -1.90 6.20 -12.94
CA ASN A 179 -2.01 5.76 -11.56
C ASN A 179 -0.91 6.33 -10.68
N ILE A 180 0.33 6.39 -11.16
CA ILE A 180 1.44 7.03 -10.44
C ILE A 180 1.16 8.53 -10.24
N ASN A 181 0.64 9.22 -11.26
CA ASN A 181 0.22 10.61 -11.08
C ASN A 181 -0.87 10.72 -10.01
N ALA A 182 -1.91 9.89 -10.06
CA ALA A 182 -2.98 9.90 -9.06
C ALA A 182 -2.47 9.59 -7.63
N PHE A 183 -1.55 8.64 -7.50
CA PHE A 183 -0.84 8.35 -6.26
C PHE A 183 -0.12 9.60 -5.74
N LEU A 184 0.66 10.27 -6.58
CA LEU A 184 1.42 11.47 -6.20
C LEU A 184 0.51 12.63 -5.79
N GLN A 185 -0.61 12.82 -6.48
CA GLN A 185 -1.64 13.80 -6.06
C GLN A 185 -2.15 13.48 -4.65
N GLY A 186 -2.49 12.21 -4.37
CA GLY A 186 -2.93 11.79 -3.05
C GLY A 186 -1.84 11.93 -1.98
N PHE A 187 -0.61 11.53 -2.28
CA PHE A 187 0.53 11.63 -1.39
C PHE A 187 0.84 13.09 -1.03
N LEU A 188 0.92 13.98 -2.03
CA LEU A 188 1.23 15.41 -1.82
C LEU A 188 0.08 16.17 -1.17
N LYS A 189 -1.16 15.69 -1.29
CA LYS A 189 -2.30 16.20 -0.52
C LYS A 189 -2.20 15.83 0.95
N LYS A 190 -1.74 14.61 1.25
CA LYS A 190 -1.47 14.15 2.62
C LYS A 190 -0.23 14.82 3.22
N HIS A 191 0.77 15.11 2.39
CA HIS A 191 2.06 15.67 2.80
C HIS A 191 2.40 16.99 2.07
N PRO A 192 1.63 18.07 2.31
CA PRO A 192 1.75 19.31 1.55
C PRO A 192 3.12 19.99 1.66
N LYS A 193 3.87 19.71 2.72
CA LYS A 193 5.22 20.29 2.95
C LYS A 193 6.25 19.89 1.90
N TYR A 194 6.05 18.80 1.15
CA TYR A 194 6.99 18.37 0.10
C TYR A 194 6.63 18.90 -1.30
N GLN A 195 5.51 19.60 -1.48
CA GLN A 195 5.07 20.08 -2.81
C GLN A 195 6.09 21.01 -3.48
N SER A 196 6.82 21.80 -2.68
CA SER A 196 7.87 22.69 -3.20
C SER A 196 9.19 22.00 -3.50
N ASN A 197 9.42 20.79 -2.99
CA ASN A 197 10.70 20.11 -3.13
C ASN A 197 10.92 19.73 -4.60
N PRO A 198 12.17 19.78 -5.11
CA PRO A 198 12.52 19.16 -6.38
C PRO A 198 12.08 17.69 -6.36
N PHE A 199 11.32 17.26 -7.37
CA PHE A 199 10.80 15.90 -7.44
C PHE A 199 11.47 15.11 -8.55
N PHE A 200 11.93 13.90 -8.23
CA PHE A 200 12.51 12.95 -9.19
C PHE A 200 11.76 11.63 -9.15
N ILE A 201 11.62 10.99 -10.31
CA ILE A 201 11.15 9.62 -10.43
C ILE A 201 12.33 8.77 -10.89
N THR A 202 12.62 7.71 -10.16
CA THR A 202 13.71 6.79 -10.43
C THR A 202 13.23 5.35 -10.34
N GLY A 203 14.02 4.44 -10.87
CA GLY A 203 13.71 3.02 -10.80
C GLY A 203 14.72 2.19 -11.55
N GLU A 204 14.53 0.87 -11.50
CA GLU A 204 15.41 -0.10 -12.14
C GLU A 204 14.67 -1.16 -12.96
N SER A 205 15.40 -1.84 -13.84
CA SER A 205 14.88 -2.93 -14.67
C SER A 205 13.68 -2.46 -15.53
N TYR A 206 12.54 -3.16 -15.48
CA TYR A 206 11.32 -2.77 -16.19
C TYR A 206 10.80 -1.37 -15.79
N ALA A 207 11.24 -0.80 -14.66
CA ALA A 207 10.95 0.60 -14.36
C ALA A 207 11.56 1.58 -15.37
N GLY A 208 12.49 1.13 -16.23
CA GLY A 208 12.88 1.86 -17.44
C GLY A 208 11.71 2.17 -18.39
N HIS A 209 10.58 1.47 -18.28
CA HIS A 209 9.31 1.79 -18.93
C HIS A 209 8.40 2.65 -18.04
N TYR A 210 8.30 2.32 -16.74
CA TYR A 210 7.43 3.03 -15.80
C TYR A 210 7.83 4.49 -15.58
N VAL A 211 9.12 4.74 -15.37
CA VAL A 211 9.67 6.07 -15.08
C VAL A 211 9.34 7.06 -16.22
N PRO A 212 9.67 6.80 -17.50
CA PRO A 212 9.33 7.73 -18.57
C PRO A 212 7.81 7.83 -18.80
N ALA A 213 7.03 6.77 -18.60
CA ALA A 213 5.59 6.82 -18.73
C ALA A 213 4.94 7.74 -17.67
N ALA A 214 5.35 7.61 -16.41
CA ALA A 214 4.91 8.48 -15.32
C ALA A 214 5.34 9.94 -15.54
N ALA A 215 6.61 10.17 -15.90
CA ALA A 215 7.10 11.51 -16.18
C ALA A 215 6.34 12.17 -17.34
N HIS A 216 6.12 11.42 -18.43
CA HIS A 216 5.35 11.88 -19.59
C HIS A 216 3.90 12.22 -19.20
N TYR A 217 3.24 11.38 -18.40
CA TYR A 217 1.88 11.64 -17.93
C TYR A 217 1.82 12.92 -17.09
N ILE A 218 2.73 13.09 -16.12
CA ILE A 218 2.78 14.26 -15.24
C ILE A 218 2.97 15.56 -16.05
N VAL A 219 3.92 15.58 -16.97
CA VAL A 219 4.22 16.76 -17.80
C VAL A 219 3.01 17.14 -18.66
N ASN A 220 2.38 16.16 -19.31
CA ASN A 220 1.25 16.42 -20.22
C ASN A 220 -0.05 16.76 -19.47
N ASN A 221 -0.17 16.40 -18.19
CA ASN A 221 -1.36 16.66 -17.37
C ASN A 221 -1.12 17.69 -16.26
N ALA A 222 -0.04 18.47 -16.34
CA ALA A 222 0.31 19.47 -15.33
C ALA A 222 -0.82 20.49 -15.08
N ASN A 223 -1.49 20.96 -16.13
CA ASN A 223 -2.59 21.92 -16.02
C ASN A 223 -3.91 21.31 -15.53
N ALA A 224 -4.06 19.99 -15.60
CA ALA A 224 -5.27 19.28 -15.16
C ALA A 224 -5.16 18.75 -13.72
N SER A 225 -3.96 18.76 -13.14
CA SER A 225 -3.69 18.24 -11.81
C SER A 225 -4.00 19.29 -10.73
N GLU A 226 -4.54 18.85 -9.59
CA GLU A 226 -4.87 19.73 -8.45
C GLU A 226 -3.60 20.32 -7.81
N ILE A 227 -2.56 19.49 -7.71
CA ILE A 227 -1.27 19.83 -7.13
C ILE A 227 -0.22 19.80 -8.23
N ALA A 228 0.48 20.92 -8.42
CA ALA A 228 1.63 20.98 -9.31
C ALA A 228 2.79 20.16 -8.75
N ILE A 229 3.31 19.22 -9.54
CA ILE A 229 4.47 18.40 -9.19
C ILE A 229 5.72 19.08 -9.76
N ASN A 230 6.68 19.44 -8.90
CA ASN A 230 7.94 20.09 -9.26
C ASN A 230 8.97 19.10 -9.85
N LEU A 231 8.57 18.38 -10.92
CA LEU A 231 9.40 17.39 -11.60
C LEU A 231 10.67 18.03 -12.17
N LYS A 232 11.81 17.35 -12.02
CA LYS A 232 13.13 17.77 -12.50
C LYS A 232 13.78 16.79 -13.45
#